data_AF-D1QVM3-F1
#
_entry.id   AF-D1QVM3-F1
#
_cell.length_a   1.000
_cell.length_b   1.000
_cell.length_c   1.000
_cell.angle_alpha   90.00
_cell.angle_beta   90.00
_cell.angle_gamma   90.00
#
_symmetry.space_group_name_H-M   'P 1'
#
loop_
_entity.id
_entity.type
_entity.pdbx_description
1 polymer ?
#
loop_
_entity_poly.entity_id
_entity_poly.type
_entity_poly.pdbx_seq_one_letter_code
_entity_poly.pdbx_strand_id
1 'polypeptide(L)' 'MYKQLTSEQRYTITVLLQKKYSLSFIAKTIGVCVSTVLREKRRNSNV' A
#
# COMPACT_ATOMS: atom_id res chain seq x y z
N MET A 1 15.38 -4.52 -10.91
CA MET A 1 15.13 -5.42 -9.76
C MET A 1 13.90 -4.91 -9.02
N TYR A 2 12.81 -5.68 -9.01
CA TYR A 2 11.57 -5.25 -8.35
C TYR A 2 11.74 -5.40 -6.82
N LYS A 3 11.76 -4.27 -6.09
CA LYS A 3 11.69 -4.32 -4.62
C LYS A 3 10.29 -4.73 -4.23
N GLN A 4 10.15 -5.96 -3.71
CA GLN A 4 8.91 -6.37 -3.07
C GLN A 4 8.69 -5.53 -1.81
N LEU A 5 7.43 -5.20 -1.52
CA LEU A 5 7.08 -4.59 -0.25
C LEU A 5 7.49 -5.50 0.90
N THR A 6 8.02 -4.93 1.96
CA THR A 6 8.24 -5.67 3.20
C THR A 6 6.90 -6.00 3.87
N SER A 7 6.88 -6.98 4.76
CA SER A 7 5.67 -7.31 5.52
C SER A 7 5.18 -6.12 6.35
N GLU A 8 6.10 -5.30 6.88
CA GLU A 8 5.77 -4.06 7.58
C GLU A 8 5.04 -3.06 6.67
N GLN A 9 5.58 -2.81 5.47
CA GLN A 9 4.95 -1.88 4.52
C GLN A 9 3.56 -2.36 4.10
N ARG A 10 3.39 -3.68 3.88
CA ARG A 10 2.06 -4.26 3.60
C ARG A 10 1.09 -4.03 4.76
N TYR A 11 1.54 -4.26 6.00
CA TYR A 11 0.74 -4.01 7.20
C TYR A 11 0.34 -2.53 7.34
N THR A 12 1.27 -1.60 7.10
CA THR A 12 0.96 -0.17 7.12
C THR A 12 -0.06 0.20 6.05
N ILE A 13 0.06 -0.34 4.82
CA ILE A 13 -0.90 -0.12 3.74
C ILE A 13 -2.29 -0.60 4.13
N THR A 14 -2.43 -1.81 4.68
CA THR A 14 -3.74 -2.36 5.06
C THR A 14 -4.41 -1.54 6.16
N VAL A 15 -3.67 -1.17 7.22
CA VAL A 15 -4.20 -0.34 8.31
C VAL A 15 -4.62 1.05 7.82
N LEU A 16 -3.81 1.69 6.97
CA LEU A 16 -4.15 3.03 6.45
C LEU A 16 -5.32 2.98 5.46
N LEU A 17 -5.44 1.91 4.68
CA LEU A 17 -6.61 1.69 3.81
C LEU A 17 -7.89 1.49 4.63
N GLN A 18 -7.83 0.72 5.73
CA GLN A 18 -8.97 0.56 6.64
C GLN A 18 -9.41 1.88 7.26
N LYS A 19 -8.46 2.76 7.58
CA LYS A 19 -8.71 4.12 8.08
C LYS A 19 -9.17 5.11 6.99
N LYS A 20 -9.38 4.66 5.75
CA LYS A 20 -9.84 5.45 4.59
C LYS A 20 -8.92 6.63 4.20
N TYR A 21 -7.61 6.52 4.44
CA TYR A 21 -6.66 7.51 3.94
C TYR A 21 -6.52 7.47 2.41
N SER A 22 -6.11 8.60 1.82
CA SER A 22 -5.86 8.68 0.38
C SER A 22 -4.61 7.89 -0.02
N LEU A 23 -4.62 7.29 -1.21
CA LEU A 23 -3.50 6.48 -1.71
C LEU A 23 -2.20 7.28 -1.80
N SER A 24 -2.29 8.56 -2.20
CA SER A 24 -1.14 9.46 -2.28
C SER A 24 -0.52 9.73 -0.91
N PHE A 25 -1.34 9.81 0.15
CA PHE A 25 -0.84 9.95 1.51
C PHE A 25 -0.10 8.68 1.96
N ILE A 26 -0.70 7.51 1.76
CA ILE A 26 -0.10 6.20 2.11
C ILE A 26 1.24 6.00 1.39
N ALA A 27 1.27 6.31 0.09
CA ALA A 27 2.45 6.26 -0.74
C ALA A 27 3.58 7.15 -0.20
N LYS A 28 3.26 8.40 0.16
CA LYS A 28 4.21 9.36 0.73
C LYS A 28 4.73 8.92 2.10
N THR A 29 3.87 8.38 2.97
CA THR A 29 4.25 7.90 4.31
C THR A 29 5.24 6.73 4.25
N ILE A 30 5.09 5.84 3.27
CA ILE A 30 5.90 4.61 3.16
C ILE A 30 7.08 4.79 2.17
N GLY A 31 7.12 5.92 1.44
CA GLY A 31 8.14 6.20 0.44
C GLY A 31 8.02 5.32 -0.82
N VAL A 32 6.80 4.94 -1.20
CA VAL A 32 6.52 4.11 -2.38
C VAL A 32 5.67 4.85 -3.39
N CYS A 33 5.65 4.39 -4.64
CA CYS A 33 4.77 4.96 -5.66
C CYS A 33 3.30 4.65 -5.39
N VAL A 34 2.40 5.55 -5.80
CA VAL A 34 0.93 5.35 -5.69
C VAL A 34 0.47 4.08 -6.41
N SER A 35 1.10 3.75 -7.55
CA SER A 35 0.84 2.53 -8.31
C SER A 35 1.13 1.26 -7.52
N THR A 36 2.13 1.28 -6.64
CA THR A 36 2.47 0.17 -5.74
C THR A 36 1.35 -0.07 -4.74
N VAL A 37 0.85 1.00 -4.10
CA VAL A 37 -0.27 0.92 -3.16
C VAL A 37 -1.55 0.46 -3.86
N LEU A 38 -1.80 0.93 -5.09
CA LEU A 38 -2.97 0.52 -5.88
C LEU A 38 -2.94 -0.97 -6.23
N ARG A 39 -1.77 -1.51 -6.60
CA ARG A 39 -1.60 -2.95 -6.87
C ARG A 39 -1.88 -3.80 -5.63
N GLU A 40 -1.34 -3.42 -4.47
CA GLU A 40 -1.62 -4.12 -3.21
C GLU A 40 -3.10 -4.06 -2.83
N LYS A 41 -3.74 -2.89 -3.00
CA LYS A 41 -5.19 -2.76 -2.78
C LYS A 41 -5.97 -3.74 -3.66
N ARG A 42 -5.69 -3.78 -4.97
CA ARG A 42 -6.34 -4.71 -5.91
C ARG A 42 -6.10 -6.18 -5.53
N ARG A 43 -4.90 -6.50 -5.04
CA ARG A 43 -4.55 -7.85 -4.59
C ARG A 43 -5.38 -8.29 -3.38
N ASN A 44 -5.61 -7.37 -2.44
CA ASN A 44 -6.42 -7.64 -1.24
C ASN A 44 -7.93 -7.65 -1.52
N SER A 45 -8.40 -7.04 -2.60
CA SER A 45 -9.83 -7.05 -2.97
C SER A 45 -10.25 -8.27 -3.78
N ASN A 46 -9.31 -9.11 -4.22
CA ASN A 46 -9.58 -10.31 -5.01
C ASN A 46 -9.52 -11.60 -4.17
N VAL A 47 -9.61 -11.44 -2.85
CA VAL A 47 -9.70 -12.49 -1.82
C VAL A 47 -11.00 -12.24 -1.07
#